data_AF-A0A2S9GKA8-F1
#
_entry.id   AF-A0A2S9GKA8-F1
#
_cell.length_a   1.000
_cell.length_b   1.000
_cell.length_c   1.000
_cell.angle_alpha   90.00
_cell.angle_beta   90.00
_cell.angle_gamma   90.00
#
_symmetry.space_group_name_H-M   'P 1'
#
loop_
_entity.id
_entity.type
_entity.pdbx_description
1 polymer ?
#
loop_
_entity_poly.entity_id
_entity_poly.type
_entity_poly.pdbx_seq_one_letter_code
_entity_poly.pdbx_strand_id
1 'polypeptide(L)'
;LTTGRLRAVILNSGGANACTGPGGFQDTHATAEAVAAALSDWGTETGAIEVAVCSTGLIGDRLPMDKVRAGVSEIVREMAGGLN
;
A
#
# COMPACT_ATOMS: atom_id res chain seq x y z
N LEU A 1 8.00 6.05 11.19
CA LEU A 1 8.94 6.18 10.06
C LEU A 1 10.17 6.93 10.55
N THR A 2 11.38 6.43 10.31
CA THR A 2 12.63 7.08 10.73
C THR A 2 12.87 8.42 10.02
N THR A 3 12.20 8.63 8.87
CA THR A 3 12.21 9.89 8.10
C THR A 3 11.32 10.99 8.68
N GLY A 4 10.43 10.68 9.64
CA GLY A 4 9.47 11.64 10.18
C GLY A 4 8.43 12.18 9.19
N ARG A 5 8.34 11.60 7.98
CA ARG A 5 7.44 12.02 6.90
C ARG A 5 6.54 10.87 6.48
N LEU A 6 5.27 11.15 6.28
CA LEU A 6 4.25 10.20 5.82
C LEU A 6 3.23 10.96 4.98
N ARG A 7 2.84 10.40 3.84
CA ARG A 7 1.81 10.98 2.96
C ARG A 7 0.54 10.15 2.93
N ALA A 8 0.68 8.82 2.91
CA ALA A 8 -0.45 7.92 2.88
C ALA A 8 -0.22 6.71 3.77
N VAL A 9 -1.32 6.16 4.29
CA VAL A 9 -1.35 4.85 4.92
C VAL A 9 -2.32 3.99 4.12
N ILE A 10 -1.86 2.85 3.60
CA ILE A 10 -2.71 1.84 2.99
C ILE A 10 -2.90 0.68 3.96
N LEU A 11 -4.14 0.26 4.16
CA LEU A 11 -4.50 -0.81 5.08
C LEU A 11 -5.29 -1.89 4.35
N ASN A 12 -4.86 -3.14 4.45
CA ASN A 12 -5.63 -4.29 3.96
C ASN A 12 -6.07 -5.21 5.12
N SER A 13 -7.24 -5.81 4.98
CA SER A 13 -7.71 -6.91 5.83
C SER A 13 -7.71 -8.24 5.05
N GLY A 14 -8.10 -9.34 5.69
CA GLY A 14 -8.20 -10.66 5.05
C GLY A 14 -6.88 -11.41 4.86
N GLY A 15 -5.73 -10.79 5.19
CA GLY A 15 -4.42 -11.40 5.14
C GLY A 15 -3.38 -10.53 5.84
N ALA A 16 -2.71 -11.07 6.85
CA ALA A 16 -1.77 -10.31 7.67
C ALA A 16 -0.41 -10.07 6.99
N ASN A 17 -0.09 -10.83 5.93
CA ASN A 17 1.24 -10.86 5.31
C ASN A 17 2.38 -11.06 6.33
N ALA A 18 2.11 -11.91 7.34
CA ALA A 18 3.05 -12.26 8.38
C ALA A 18 3.58 -13.69 8.14
N CYS A 19 4.84 -13.93 8.50
CA CYS A 19 5.54 -15.21 8.27
C CYS A 19 5.66 -15.61 6.79
N THR A 20 5.67 -14.64 5.87
CA THR A 20 5.71 -14.81 4.41
C THR A 20 7.11 -14.63 3.79
N GLY A 21 8.13 -14.41 4.63
CA GLY A 21 9.53 -14.30 4.21
C GLY A 21 9.83 -13.12 3.27
N PRO A 22 10.94 -13.18 2.51
CA PRO A 22 11.32 -12.11 1.58
C PRO A 22 10.24 -11.80 0.52
N GLY A 23 9.47 -12.81 0.10
CA GLY A 23 8.36 -12.61 -0.83
C GLY A 23 7.25 -11.74 -0.26
N GLY A 24 6.90 -11.92 1.02
CA GLY A 24 5.94 -11.04 1.69
C GLY A 24 6.44 -9.60 1.85
N PHE A 25 7.74 -9.43 2.11
CA PHE A 25 8.34 -8.10 2.13
C PHE A 25 8.29 -7.42 0.76
N GLN A 26 8.56 -8.17 -0.32
CA GLN A 26 8.42 -7.69 -1.69
C GLN A 26 6.97 -7.29 -2.01
N ASP A 27 5.98 -8.04 -1.53
CA ASP A 27 4.55 -7.68 -1.68
C ASP A 27 4.23 -6.35 -0.97
N THR A 28 4.74 -6.15 0.25
CA THR A 28 4.59 -4.89 0.99
C THR A 28 5.22 -3.73 0.23
N HIS A 29 6.45 -3.91 -0.27
CA HIS A 29 7.13 -2.89 -1.06
C HIS A 29 6.38 -2.58 -2.36
N ALA A 30 5.94 -3.60 -3.09
CA ALA A 30 5.14 -3.42 -4.30
C ALA A 30 3.79 -2.74 -4.04
N THR A 31 3.18 -2.96 -2.88
CA THR A 31 1.96 -2.26 -2.46
C THR A 31 2.24 -0.78 -2.23
N ALA A 32 3.34 -0.44 -1.55
CA ALA A 32 3.75 0.95 -1.34
C ALA A 32 4.05 1.67 -2.66
N GLU A 33 4.76 1.02 -3.60
CA GLU A 33 5.02 1.53 -4.95
C GLU A 33 3.72 1.76 -5.73
N ALA A 34 2.77 0.82 -5.66
CA ALA A 34 1.49 0.96 -6.36
C ALA A 34 0.67 2.16 -5.84
N VAL A 35 0.68 2.40 -4.53
CA VAL A 35 -0.01 3.55 -3.93
C VAL A 35 0.68 4.85 -4.32
N ALA A 36 2.02 4.89 -4.23
CA ALA A 36 2.80 6.06 -4.59
C ALA A 36 2.60 6.46 -6.07
N ALA A 37 2.63 5.48 -6.97
CA ALA A 37 2.34 5.69 -8.39
C ALA A 37 0.91 6.19 -8.61
N ALA A 38 -0.09 5.56 -7.98
CA ALA A 38 -1.48 5.98 -8.13
C ALA A 38 -1.73 7.41 -7.61
N LEU A 39 -1.08 7.82 -6.52
CA LEU A 39 -1.17 9.19 -6.00
C LEU A 39 -0.44 10.20 -6.89
N SER A 40 0.68 9.80 -7.48
CA SER A 40 1.42 10.63 -8.44
C SER A 40 0.60 10.85 -9.72
N ASP A 41 0.00 9.78 -10.25
CA ASP A 41 -0.94 9.84 -11.38
C ASP A 41 -2.18 10.68 -11.07
N TRP A 42 -2.64 10.67 -9.83
CA TRP A 42 -3.76 11.49 -9.36
C TRP A 42 -3.40 12.99 -9.30
N GLY A 43 -2.12 13.34 -9.12
CA GLY A 43 -1.63 14.72 -9.17
C GLY A 43 -0.71 15.13 -8.03
N THR A 44 -0.32 14.20 -7.14
CA THR A 44 0.58 14.47 -6.01
C THR A 44 1.80 13.57 -6.09
N GLU A 45 2.93 14.13 -6.54
CA GLU A 45 4.21 13.41 -6.58
C GLU A 45 4.51 12.76 -5.22
N THR A 46 4.62 11.43 -5.21
CA THR A 46 4.73 10.63 -4.01
C THR A 46 5.73 9.49 -4.23
N GLY A 47 6.67 9.31 -3.29
CA GLY A 47 7.55 8.14 -3.28
C GLY A 47 7.03 7.03 -2.36
N ALA A 48 7.35 5.77 -2.65
CA ALA A 48 6.96 4.64 -1.81
C ALA A 48 7.44 4.74 -0.35
N ILE A 49 8.56 5.44 -0.12
CA ILE A 49 9.10 5.71 1.24
C ILE A 49 8.17 6.59 2.09
N GLU A 50 7.24 7.32 1.47
CA GLU A 50 6.24 8.16 2.13
C GLU A 50 4.92 7.39 2.41
N VAL A 51 4.82 6.13 1.98
CA VAL A 51 3.62 5.29 2.15
C VAL A 51 3.85 4.25 3.24
N ALA A 52 3.03 4.28 4.29
CA ALA A 52 2.99 3.20 5.27
C ALA A 52 1.99 2.12 4.83
N VAL A 53 2.37 0.85 4.99
CA VAL A 53 1.53 -0.31 4.66
C VAL A 53 1.18 -1.04 5.95
N CYS A 54 -0.10 -1.31 6.18
CA CYS A 54 -0.59 -2.10 7.30
C CYS A 54 -1.47 -3.25 6.80
N SER A 55 -1.35 -4.41 7.45
CA SER A 55 -2.06 -5.62 7.08
C SER A 55 -2.60 -6.31 8.32
N THR A 56 -3.79 -6.89 8.24
CA THR A 56 -4.38 -7.71 9.32
C THR A 56 -5.17 -8.89 8.74
N GLY A 57 -5.17 -10.02 9.45
CA GLY A 57 -5.86 -11.23 9.03
C GLY A 57 -5.07 -12.50 9.33
N LEU A 58 -5.23 -13.50 8.47
CA LEU A 58 -4.57 -14.79 8.61
C LEU A 58 -3.04 -14.67 8.42
N ILE A 59 -2.28 -15.41 9.24
CA ILE A 59 -0.81 -15.48 9.22
C ILE A 59 -0.38 -16.68 8.37
N GLY A 60 0.72 -16.54 7.59
CA GLY A 60 1.31 -17.61 6.78
C GLY A 60 0.96 -17.55 5.30
N ASP A 61 -0.13 -16.85 4.94
CA ASP A 61 -0.60 -16.73 3.56
C ASP A 61 -0.04 -15.49 2.86
N ARG A 62 0.28 -15.64 1.57
CA ARG A 62 0.69 -14.55 0.68
C ARG A 62 -0.52 -13.71 0.27
N LEU A 63 -0.29 -12.42 0.03
CA LEU A 63 -1.35 -11.52 -0.43
C LEU A 63 -1.75 -11.85 -1.88
N PRO A 64 -3.04 -11.79 -2.24
CA PRO A 64 -3.48 -11.88 -3.63
C PRO A 64 -3.18 -10.56 -4.35
N MET A 65 -1.93 -10.38 -4.79
CA MET A 65 -1.39 -9.09 -5.24
C MET A 65 -2.13 -8.44 -6.40
N ASP A 66 -2.73 -9.21 -7.32
CA ASP A 66 -3.54 -8.65 -8.41
C ASP A 66 -4.76 -7.89 -7.86
N LYS A 67 -5.40 -8.44 -6.82
CA LYS A 67 -6.53 -7.79 -6.14
C LYS A 67 -6.08 -6.57 -5.34
N VAL A 68 -4.94 -6.66 -4.67
CA VAL A 68 -4.37 -5.54 -3.91
C VAL A 68 -4.09 -4.36 -4.84
N ARG A 69 -3.43 -4.60 -5.98
CA ARG A 69 -3.11 -3.54 -6.96
C ARG A 69 -4.35 -2.92 -7.57
N ALA A 70 -5.33 -3.74 -7.97
CA ALA A 70 -6.60 -3.23 -8.49
C ALA A 70 -7.33 -2.35 -7.46
N GLY A 71 -7.40 -2.81 -6.20
CA GLY A 71 -8.02 -2.05 -5.12
C GLY A 71 -7.30 -0.74 -4.80
N VAL A 72 -5.97 -0.70 -4.89
CA VAL A 72 -5.18 0.54 -4.76
C VAL A 72 -5.57 1.56 -5.82
N SER A 73 -5.66 1.16 -7.09
CA SER A 73 -6.06 2.07 -8.17
C SER A 73 -7.49 2.61 -8.00
N GLU A 74 -8.41 1.79 -7.47
CA GLU A 74 -9.79 2.18 -7.20
C GLU A 74 -9.88 3.15 -6.02
N ILE A 75 -9.32 2.79 -4.87
CA ILE A 75 -9.48 3.58 -3.63
C ILE A 75 -8.83 4.96 -3.73
N VAL A 76 -7.74 5.11 -4.48
CA VAL A 76 -7.12 6.42 -4.73
C VAL A 76 -8.05 7.35 -5.51
N ARG A 77 -8.85 6.82 -6.45
CA ARG A 77 -9.84 7.60 -7.20
C ARG A 77 -11.06 7.98 -6.35
N GLU A 78 -11.41 7.14 -5.39
CA GLU A 78 -12.57 7.36 -4.51
C GLU A 78 -12.27 8.24 -3.29
N MET A 79 -11.00 8.54 -3.01
CA MET A 79 -10.62 9.30 -1.82
C MET A 79 -11.21 10.71 -1.85
N ALA A 80 -12.18 10.95 -0.95
CA ALA A 80 -12.82 12.25 -0.80
C ALA A 80 -11.85 13.28 -0.20
N GLY A 81 -11.82 14.49 -0.76
CA GLY A 81 -11.05 15.63 -0.24
C GLY A 81 -9.72 15.91 -0.93
N GLY A 82 -9.18 14.94 -1.68
CA GLY A 82 -7.90 15.07 -2.36
C GLY A 82 -6.71 15.30 -1.40
N LEU A 83 -5.48 15.15 -1.91
CA LEU A 83 -4.28 15.63 -1.24
C LEU A 83 -3.95 17.03 -1.80
N ASN A 84 -4.58 18.07 -1.25
CA ASN A 84 -4.20 19.46 -1.54
C ASN A 84 -2.93 19.86 -0.78
#